data_AF-A0A483QZ43-F1
#
_entry.id   AF-A0A483QZ43-F1
#
_cell.length_a   1.000
_cell.length_b   1.000
_cell.length_c   1.000
_cell.angle_alpha   90.00
_cell.angle_beta   90.00
_cell.angle_gamma   90.00
#
_symmetry.space_group_name_H-M   'P 1'
#
loop_
_entity.id
_entity.type
_entity.pdbx_description
1 polymer ?
#
loop_
_entity_poly.entity_id
_entity_poly.type
_entity_poly.pdbx_seq_one_letter_code
_entity_poly.pdbx_strand_id
1 'polypeptide(L)'
;MLIKNLKEEMLRFEDEAKTDWLFPNPMPFGLERVMIHQWVRAYLGFPMVYVEAKIVMTAYRGGDIYTLPMPHQNSSVGFTYNKDLFSEIVTFYPLE
;
A
#
# COMPACT_ATOMS: atom_id res chain seq x y z
N MET A 1 -14.11 -22.80 -5.44
CA MET A 1 -13.20 -21.92 -4.68
C MET A 1 -12.29 -21.25 -5.70
N LEU A 2 -12.51 -19.97 -6.03
CA LEU A 2 -11.68 -19.25 -7.01
C LEU A 2 -10.42 -18.76 -6.30
N ILE A 3 -9.31 -19.48 -6.48
CA ILE A 3 -7.99 -18.99 -6.12
C ILE A 3 -7.66 -17.89 -7.13
N LYS A 4 -7.89 -16.63 -6.76
CA LYS A 4 -7.42 -15.49 -7.55
C LYS A 4 -5.94 -15.34 -7.27
N ASN A 5 -5.10 -15.82 -8.18
CA ASN A 5 -3.67 -15.54 -8.14
C ASN A 5 -3.48 -14.02 -8.23
N LEU A 6 -2.96 -13.40 -7.16
CA LEU A 6 -2.53 -12.00 -7.19
C LEU A 6 -1.39 -11.90 -8.20
N LYS A 7 -1.62 -11.24 -9.33
CA LYS A 7 -0.59 -10.95 -10.34
C LYS A 7 -0.10 -9.53 -10.09
N GLU A 8 1.21 -9.36 -10.01
CA GLU A 8 1.84 -8.04 -9.91
C GLU A 8 1.56 -7.25 -11.20
N GLU A 9 0.91 -6.09 -11.07
CA GLU A 9 0.68 -5.16 -12.18
C GLU A 9 1.54 -3.92 -11.96
N MET A 10 2.55 -3.72 -12.81
CA MET A 10 3.42 -2.54 -12.77
C MET A 10 2.92 -1.51 -13.79
N LEU A 11 2.40 -0.38 -13.33
CA LEU A 11 2.00 0.72 -14.22
C LEU A 11 3.22 1.61 -14.51
N ARG A 12 3.56 1.82 -15.79
CA ARG A 12 4.58 2.78 -16.21
C ARG A 12 3.89 4.05 -16.71
N PHE A 13 4.24 5.19 -16.12
CA PHE A 13 3.75 6.49 -16.55
C PHE A 13 4.75 7.09 -17.56
N GLU A 14 4.28 7.46 -18.74
CA GLU A 14 5.12 8.12 -19.76
C GLU A 14 5.20 9.65 -19.56
N ASP A 15 4.23 10.22 -18.84
CA ASP A 15 4.12 11.66 -18.56
C ASP A 15 4.10 11.89 -17.05
N GLU A 16 5.25 12.32 -16.51
CA GLU A 16 5.44 12.63 -15.09
C GLU A 16 4.68 13.90 -14.65
N ALA A 17 4.32 14.79 -15.57
CA ALA A 17 3.64 16.04 -15.24
C ALA A 17 2.13 15.85 -15.04
N LYS A 18 1.59 14.74 -15.53
CA LYS A 18 0.18 14.41 -15.41
C LYS A 18 -0.10 13.71 -14.08
N THR A 19 -0.84 14.37 -13.20
CA THR A 19 -1.11 13.95 -11.82
C THR A 19 -2.50 13.35 -11.60
N ASP A 20 -3.37 13.39 -12.62
CA ASP A 20 -4.77 12.96 -12.56
C ASP A 20 -5.01 11.54 -13.10
N TRP A 21 -3.94 10.75 -13.30
CA TRP A 21 -4.07 9.37 -13.75
C TRP A 21 -4.84 8.52 -12.74
N LEU A 22 -5.91 7.88 -13.21
CA LEU A 22 -6.67 6.92 -12.42
C LEU A 22 -6.23 5.51 -12.78
N PHE A 23 -5.80 4.73 -11.78
CA PHE A 23 -5.59 3.29 -11.96
C PHE A 23 -6.89 2.68 -12.52
N PRO A 24 -6.86 1.89 -13.60
CA PRO A 24 -8.08 1.48 -14.32
C PRO A 24 -9.00 0.60 -13.46
N ASN A 25 -8.44 -0.11 -12.48
CA ASN A 25 -9.18 -0.93 -11.54
C ASN A 25 -9.34 -0.22 -10.18
N PRO A 26 -10.39 -0.50 -9.40
CA PRO A 26 -10.41 -0.10 -8.00
C PRO A 26 -9.33 -0.87 -7.23
N MET A 27 -8.76 -0.23 -6.20
CA MET A 27 -7.84 -0.91 -5.30
C MET A 27 -8.56 -2.05 -4.56
N PRO A 28 -7.88 -3.19 -4.31
CA PRO A 28 -8.50 -4.32 -3.64
C PRO A 28 -8.74 -3.99 -2.15
N PHE A 29 -9.61 -4.79 -1.51
CA PHE A 29 -9.87 -4.75 -0.07
C PHE A 29 -10.38 -3.40 0.47
N GLY A 30 -11.01 -2.58 -0.36
CA GLY A 30 -11.57 -1.29 0.05
C GLY A 30 -10.53 -0.20 0.29
N LEU A 31 -9.28 -0.42 -0.14
CA LEU A 31 -8.24 0.61 -0.12
C LEU A 31 -8.56 1.74 -1.10
N GLU A 32 -8.03 2.93 -0.83
CA GLU A 32 -8.13 4.08 -1.74
C GLU A 32 -6.93 4.13 -2.70
N ARG A 33 -7.06 4.81 -3.83
CA ARG A 33 -5.96 4.98 -4.80
C ARG A 33 -4.83 5.87 -4.27
N VAL A 34 -5.19 6.87 -3.46
CA VAL A 34 -4.25 7.79 -2.83
C VAL A 34 -4.52 7.74 -1.34
N MET A 35 -3.56 7.18 -0.60
CA MET A 35 -3.70 6.98 0.83
C MET A 35 -2.59 7.73 1.57
N ILE A 36 -2.97 8.60 2.48
CA ILE A 36 -2.05 9.18 3.47
C ILE A 36 -1.95 8.25 4.68
N HIS A 37 -0.81 8.28 5.37
CA HIS A 37 -0.54 7.45 6.56
C HIS A 37 -1.67 7.49 7.60
N GLN A 38 -2.22 8.67 7.86
CA GLN A 38 -3.34 8.84 8.79
C GLN A 38 -4.60 8.10 8.34
N TRP A 39 -4.93 8.12 7.05
CA TRP A 39 -6.08 7.39 6.51
C TRP A 39 -5.88 5.88 6.66
N VAL A 40 -4.69 5.38 6.32
CA VAL A 40 -4.35 3.95 6.46
C VAL A 40 -4.52 3.50 7.90
N ARG A 41 -4.04 4.30 8.86
CA ARG A 41 -4.18 4.01 10.29
C ARG A 41 -5.62 4.08 10.78
N ALA A 42 -6.43 4.99 10.24
CA ALA A 42 -7.86 5.06 10.57
C ALA A 42 -8.64 3.86 10.02
N TYR A 43 -8.27 3.37 8.83
CA TYR A 43 -8.95 2.27 8.16
C TYR A 43 -8.52 0.89 8.70
N LEU A 44 -7.22 0.67 8.86
CA LEU A 44 -6.65 -0.64 9.25
C LEU A 44 -6.30 -0.74 10.73
N GLY A 45 -6.34 0.36 11.48
CA GLY A 45 -5.99 0.41 12.89
C GLY A 45 -4.47 0.50 13.10
N PHE A 46 -3.94 -0.32 14.01
CA PHE A 46 -2.51 -0.31 14.34
C PHE A 46 -1.74 -1.33 13.49
N PRO A 47 -0.55 -0.97 12.99
CA PRO A 47 0.26 -1.92 12.24
C PRO A 47 0.79 -3.02 13.14
N MET A 48 0.92 -4.23 12.60
CA MET A 48 1.62 -5.32 13.26
C MET A 48 3.14 -5.14 13.19
N VAL A 49 3.63 -4.48 12.14
CA VAL A 49 5.04 -4.10 12.00
C VAL A 49 5.11 -2.64 11.60
N TYR A 50 5.85 -1.86 12.39
CA TYR A 50 6.14 -0.46 12.11
C TYR A 50 7.64 -0.30 11.90
N VAL A 51 8.03 0.20 10.73
CA VAL A 51 9.42 0.54 10.41
C VAL A 51 9.51 2.05 10.35
N GLU A 52 10.12 2.63 11.38
CA GLU A 52 10.39 4.06 11.43
C GLU A 52 11.14 4.49 10.16
N ALA A 53 10.63 5.53 9.53
CA ALA A 53 11.22 6.00 8.30
C ALA A 53 12.56 6.69 8.52
N LYS A 54 13.53 6.28 7.72
CA LYS A 54 14.86 6.88 7.69
C LYS A 54 15.14 7.39 6.29
N ILE A 55 15.77 8.56 6.20
CA ILE A 55 16.33 9.06 4.96
C ILE A 55 17.67 8.36 4.77
N VAL A 56 17.75 7.45 3.80
CA VAL A 56 19.00 6.79 3.43
C VAL A 56 19.42 7.37 2.07
N MET A 57 20.52 8.13 2.07
CA MET A 57 20.94 8.97 0.95
C MET A 57 19.87 10.02 0.58
N THR A 58 19.06 9.76 -0.46
CA THR A 58 17.99 10.63 -0.95
C THR A 58 16.60 9.99 -0.85
N ALA A 59 16.52 8.72 -0.44
CA ALA A 59 15.27 7.96 -0.41
C ALA A 59 14.73 7.87 1.02
N TYR A 60 13.46 8.20 1.19
CA TYR A 60 12.73 7.95 2.42
C TYR A 60 12.34 6.46 2.46
N ARG A 61 12.88 5.73 3.43
CA ARG A 61 12.66 4.28 3.59
C ARG A 61 12.06 4.03 4.97
N GLY A 62 10.75 3.81 5.00
CA GLY A 62 9.96 3.43 6.16
C GLY A 62 8.64 2.83 5.71
N GLY A 63 7.96 2.14 6.60
CA GLY A 63 6.73 1.47 6.19
C GLY A 63 6.06 0.69 7.29
N ASP A 64 4.80 0.38 7.02
CA ASP A 64 3.89 -0.24 7.96
C ASP A 64 3.30 -1.49 7.35
N ILE A 65 3.18 -2.56 8.13
CA ILE A 65 2.49 -3.77 7.71
C ILE A 65 1.28 -3.98 8.62
N TYR A 66 0.13 -4.21 8.00
CA TYR A 66 -1.16 -4.43 8.66
C TYR A 66 -1.74 -5.78 8.27
N THR A 67 -2.52 -6.37 9.18
CA THR A 67 -3.44 -7.45 8.82
C THR A 67 -4.65 -6.86 8.08
N LEU A 68 -5.15 -7.56 7.07
CA LEU A 68 -6.35 -7.11 6.37
C LEU A 68 -7.61 -7.34 7.23
N PRO A 69 -8.64 -6.49 7.08
CA PRO A 69 -9.91 -6.67 7.78
C PRO A 69 -10.63 -7.95 7.33
N MET A 70 -11.55 -8.43 8.16
CA MET A 70 -12.44 -9.55 7.83
C MET A 70 -13.15 -9.30 6.48
N PRO A 71 -13.25 -10.31 5.59
CA PRO A 71 -12.90 -11.72 5.77
C PRO A 71 -11.47 -12.10 5.29
N HIS A 72 -10.59 -11.13 5.02
CA HIS A 72 -9.32 -11.36 4.31
C HIS A 72 -8.10 -11.51 5.23
N GLN A 73 -8.31 -11.99 6.45
CA GLN A 73 -7.29 -12.08 7.50
C GLN A 73 -6.17 -13.10 7.21
N ASN A 74 -6.25 -13.86 6.11
CA ASN A 74 -5.19 -14.75 5.62
C ASN A 74 -4.12 -14.01 4.80
N SER A 75 -4.16 -12.68 4.77
CA SER A 75 -3.19 -11.85 4.07
C SER A 75 -2.93 -10.57 4.84
N SER A 76 -1.76 -10.00 4.60
CA SER A 76 -1.33 -8.71 5.13
C SER A 76 -1.03 -7.75 3.99
N VAL A 77 -1.01 -6.46 4.32
CA VAL A 77 -0.67 -5.40 3.39
C VAL A 77 0.43 -4.53 4.00
N GLY A 78 1.50 -4.37 3.25
CA GLY A 78 2.63 -3.49 3.55
C GLY A 78 2.51 -2.18 2.77
N PHE A 79 2.74 -1.06 3.44
CA PHE A 79 2.78 0.27 2.85
C PHE A 79 4.18 0.83 3.02
N THR A 80 4.79 1.27 1.92
CA THR A 80 5.94 2.18 1.96
C THR A 80 5.45 3.58 1.71
N TYR A 81 5.88 4.54 2.52
CA TYR A 81 5.47 5.93 2.40
C TYR A 81 6.58 6.77 1.78
N ASN A 82 6.22 7.85 1.10
CA ASN A 82 7.16 8.90 0.71
C ASN A 82 7.37 9.90 1.86
N LYS A 83 8.22 10.91 1.62
CA LYS A 83 8.53 11.98 2.59
C LYS A 83 7.32 12.79 3.06
N ASP A 84 6.25 12.82 2.27
CA ASP A 84 5.01 13.57 2.52
C ASP A 84 3.93 12.65 3.14
N LEU A 85 4.31 11.43 3.55
CA LEU A 85 3.46 10.40 4.18
C LEU A 85 2.34 9.86 3.28
N PHE A 86 2.48 9.99 1.96
CA PHE A 86 1.63 9.28 1.01
C PHE A 86 2.20 7.89 0.76
N SER A 87 1.33 6.89 0.66
CA SER A 87 1.73 5.55 0.26
C SER A 87 2.24 5.58 -1.19
N GLU A 88 3.49 5.20 -1.36
CA GLU A 88 4.17 5.08 -2.66
C GLU A 88 4.12 3.64 -3.17
N ILE A 89 4.25 2.66 -2.27
CA ILE A 89 4.22 1.24 -2.58
C ILE A 89 3.23 0.54 -1.65
N VAL A 90 2.39 -0.31 -2.23
CA VAL A 90 1.47 -1.20 -1.52
C VAL A 90 1.77 -2.64 -1.93
N THR A 91 2.14 -3.49 -0.98
CA THR A 91 2.51 -4.88 -1.22
C THR A 91 1.60 -5.81 -0.41
N PHE A 92 1.03 -6.84 -1.04
CA PHE A 92 0.22 -7.84 -0.35
C PHE A 92 1.05 -9.10 -0.08
N TYR A 93 1.06 -9.56 1.16
CA TYR A 93 1.73 -10.80 1.55
C TYR A 93 0.71 -11.81 2.05
N PRO A 94 0.74 -13.07 1.58
CA PRO A 94 -0.03 -14.12 2.21
C PRO A 94 0.47 -14.34 3.64
N LEU A 95 -0.44 -14.58 4.58
CA LEU A 95 -0.15 -15.06 5.92
C LEU A 95 -0.44 -16.56 5.89
N GLU A 96 0.55 -17.34 5.45
CA GLU A 96 0.54 -18.81 5.53
C GLU A 96 1.10 -19.29 6.87
#